data_AF-A0A6D2J133-F1
#
_entry.id   AF-A0A6D2J133-F1
#
_cell.length_a   1.000
_cell.length_b   1.000
_cell.length_c   1.000
_cell.angle_alpha   90.00
_cell.angle_beta   90.00
_cell.angle_gamma   90.00
#
_symmetry.space_group_name_H-M   'P 1'
#
loop_
_entity.id
_entity.type
_entity.pdbx_description
1 polymer ?
#
loop_
_entity_poly.entity_id
_entity_poly.type
_entity_poly.pdbx_seq_one_letter_code
_entity_poly.pdbx_strand_id
1 'polypeptide(L)'
;MFAKKTKPKIGCYRNVFALLFRSSRSTKWRKASKCKLNIENLLCSIKLHQRRRECMVRQAKSDIAQLLPNGRISEALPKAKQIYENEKSLSAYDHVEDFCTLILQDFSLLNHQSDVHFLPEETKESMAGLIFAASRIGELKKLQFIRSLFVERFGLEFDKDCVDLRPGNLVSLEIIKILDTKMPGEAISPEIVMGIYQKYQTDIAGSVDSVTEESASRLERVVIRENSKFLHSNLGESQGSNRSSFMR
;
A
#
# COMPACT_ATOMS: atom_id res chain seq x y z
N MET A 1 -73.96 10.80 -55.21
CA MET A 1 -72.99 11.49 -54.32
C MET A 1 -72.31 10.46 -53.44
N PHE A 2 -71.00 10.59 -53.33
CA PHE A 2 -70.04 9.55 -52.97
C PHE A 2 -69.97 9.21 -51.47
N ALA A 3 -69.68 7.93 -51.23
CA ALA A 3 -69.35 7.31 -49.96
C ALA A 3 -68.11 7.93 -49.28
N LYS A 4 -68.09 7.93 -47.94
CA LYS A 4 -66.85 7.78 -47.17
C LYS A 4 -67.06 6.83 -45.98
N LYS A 5 -66.58 5.61 -46.14
CA LYS A 5 -66.24 4.68 -45.07
C LYS A 5 -65.08 5.30 -44.27
N THR A 6 -65.21 5.41 -42.95
CA THR A 6 -64.09 5.73 -42.05
C THR A 6 -63.73 4.51 -41.21
N LYS A 7 -62.45 4.14 -41.30
CA LYS A 7 -61.79 2.93 -40.81
C LYS A 7 -61.73 2.88 -39.26
N PRO A 8 -61.69 1.69 -38.64
CA PRO A 8 -61.29 1.55 -37.24
C PRO A 8 -59.81 1.91 -37.07
N LYS A 9 -59.49 2.69 -36.03
CA LYS A 9 -58.12 3.09 -35.70
C LYS A 9 -57.34 1.87 -35.19
N ILE A 10 -56.40 1.40 -36.02
CA ILE A 10 -55.31 0.52 -35.63
C ILE A 10 -54.09 1.42 -35.36
N GLY A 11 -53.48 1.27 -34.19
CA GLY A 11 -52.24 1.93 -33.79
C GLY A 11 -52.38 2.60 -32.43
N CYS A 12 -51.51 2.39 -31.44
CA CYS A 12 -50.10 2.02 -31.52
C CYS A 12 -49.68 1.42 -30.17
N TYR A 13 -49.40 0.12 -30.10
CA TYR A 13 -48.60 -0.46 -29.02
C TYR A 13 -47.17 0.08 -29.18
N ARG A 14 -46.92 1.30 -28.69
CA ARG A 14 -45.56 1.85 -28.63
C ARG A 14 -44.83 1.16 -27.49
N ASN A 15 -43.79 0.43 -27.88
CA ASN A 15 -42.59 0.13 -27.09
C ASN A 15 -42.69 -0.89 -25.94
N VAL A 16 -43.11 -2.12 -26.23
CA VAL A 16 -42.59 -3.29 -25.49
C VAL A 16 -41.23 -3.75 -26.06
N PHE A 17 -40.90 -3.38 -27.30
CA PHE A 17 -39.60 -3.68 -27.93
C PHE A 17 -38.42 -2.85 -27.40
N ALA A 18 -38.67 -1.79 -26.61
CA ALA A 18 -37.59 -1.03 -25.97
C ALA A 18 -36.95 -1.77 -24.78
N LEU A 19 -37.49 -2.92 -24.36
CA LEU A 19 -36.90 -3.78 -23.33
C LEU A 19 -36.05 -4.93 -23.90
N LEU A 20 -35.97 -5.08 -25.24
CA LEU A 20 -35.23 -6.16 -25.89
C LEU A 20 -33.91 -5.73 -26.55
N PHE A 21 -33.48 -4.49 -26.35
CA PHE A 21 -32.13 -4.03 -26.69
C PHE A 21 -31.38 -3.53 -25.46
N ARG A 22 -31.42 -4.30 -24.37
CA ARG A 22 -30.30 -4.31 -23.43
C ARG A 22 -29.17 -5.06 -24.14
N SER A 23 -28.48 -4.30 -25.00
CA SER A 23 -27.32 -4.66 -25.80
C SER A 23 -26.62 -5.89 -25.23
N SER A 24 -26.48 -6.91 -26.07
CA SER A 24 -25.52 -7.99 -25.92
C SER A 24 -24.12 -7.37 -25.77
N ARG A 25 -23.79 -6.89 -24.58
CA ARG A 25 -22.43 -6.60 -24.18
C ARG A 25 -21.77 -7.95 -24.13
N SER A 26 -20.88 -8.21 -25.08
CA SER A 26 -19.90 -9.29 -25.00
C SER A 26 -19.48 -9.46 -23.54
N THR A 27 -19.86 -10.59 -22.94
CA THR A 27 -19.46 -10.98 -21.58
C THR A 27 -17.93 -11.04 -21.47
N LYS A 28 -17.28 -11.42 -22.58
CA LYS A 28 -15.83 -11.46 -22.75
C LYS A 28 -15.19 -10.07 -22.67
N TRP A 29 -14.16 -9.93 -21.84
CA TRP A 29 -13.42 -8.69 -21.63
C TRP A 29 -12.41 -8.43 -22.75
N ARG A 30 -12.64 -7.40 -23.56
CA ARG A 30 -11.77 -7.07 -24.71
C ARG A 30 -10.32 -6.79 -24.34
N LYS A 31 -10.06 -6.23 -23.15
CA LYS A 31 -8.72 -5.88 -22.65
C LYS A 31 -8.12 -6.95 -21.74
N ALA A 32 -8.71 -8.14 -21.68
CA ALA A 32 -8.24 -9.22 -20.82
C ALA A 32 -6.78 -9.59 -21.09
N SER A 33 -6.38 -9.81 -22.33
CA SER A 33 -4.98 -10.13 -22.68
C SER A 33 -4.01 -9.03 -22.22
N LYS A 34 -4.41 -7.77 -22.39
CA LYS A 34 -3.62 -6.61 -21.93
C LYS A 34 -3.53 -6.56 -20.41
N CYS A 35 -4.62 -6.85 -19.70
CA CYS A 35 -4.61 -6.91 -18.24
C CYS A 35 -3.68 -8.02 -17.74
N LYS A 36 -3.87 -9.24 -18.25
CA LYS A 36 -3.05 -10.41 -17.91
C LYS A 36 -1.56 -10.12 -18.05
N LEU A 37 -1.17 -9.59 -19.21
CA LEU A 37 0.22 -9.22 -19.49
C LEU A 37 0.75 -8.15 -18.52
N ASN A 38 -0.07 -7.19 -18.09
CA ASN A 38 0.38 -6.20 -17.11
C ASN A 38 0.51 -6.78 -15.70
N ILE A 39 -0.32 -7.75 -15.31
CA ILE A 39 -0.19 -8.47 -14.04
C ILE A 39 1.09 -9.32 -14.04
N GLU A 40 1.36 -10.07 -15.11
CA GLU A 40 2.60 -10.85 -15.26
C GLU A 40 3.85 -9.94 -15.21
N ASN A 41 3.81 -8.79 -15.90
CA ASN A 41 4.90 -7.81 -15.83
C ASN A 41 5.02 -7.16 -14.45
N LEU A 42 3.92 -6.96 -13.73
CA LEU A 42 3.92 -6.43 -12.38
C LEU A 42 4.63 -7.39 -11.43
N LEU A 43 4.37 -8.70 -11.52
CA LEU A 43 5.09 -9.73 -10.73
C LEU A 43 6.61 -9.66 -10.93
N CYS A 44 7.07 -9.53 -12.19
CA CYS A 44 8.49 -9.33 -12.48
C CYS A 44 9.04 -8.03 -11.86
N SER A 45 8.27 -6.95 -11.92
CA SER A 45 8.64 -5.66 -11.33
C SER A 45 8.72 -5.74 -9.80
N ILE A 46 7.76 -6.40 -9.15
CA ILE A 46 7.72 -6.56 -7.69
C ILE A 46 9.00 -7.20 -7.18
N LYS A 47 9.46 -8.28 -7.81
CA LYS A 47 10.72 -8.96 -7.45
C LYS A 47 11.93 -8.04 -7.50
N LEU A 48 11.99 -7.13 -8.48
CA LEU A 48 13.05 -6.13 -8.55
C LEU A 48 12.95 -5.11 -7.40
N HIS A 49 11.73 -4.65 -7.10
CA HIS A 49 11.49 -3.71 -6.01
C HIS A 49 11.79 -4.33 -4.63
N GLN A 50 11.38 -5.58 -4.37
CA GLN A 50 11.71 -6.33 -3.16
C GLN A 50 13.23 -6.39 -2.95
N ARG A 51 13.99 -6.89 -3.94
CA ARG A 51 15.46 -6.97 -3.87
C ARG A 51 16.11 -5.62 -3.56
N ARG A 52 15.60 -4.54 -4.16
CA ARG A 52 16.09 -3.18 -3.89
C ARG A 52 15.84 -2.78 -2.43
N ARG A 53 14.62 -2.99 -1.93
CA ARG A 53 14.24 -2.66 -0.54
C ARG A 53 15.02 -3.50 0.47
N GLU A 54 15.20 -4.79 0.22
CA GLU A 54 16.03 -5.69 1.04
C GLU A 54 17.49 -5.21 1.11
N CYS A 55 18.06 -4.77 -0.02
CA CYS A 55 19.41 -4.20 -0.05
C CYS A 55 19.49 -2.94 0.82
N MET A 56 18.50 -2.05 0.72
CA MET A 56 18.41 -0.84 1.54
C MET A 56 18.29 -1.15 3.04
N VAL A 57 17.51 -2.18 3.41
CA VAL A 57 17.39 -2.65 4.80
C VAL A 57 18.74 -3.19 5.30
N ARG A 58 19.40 -4.05 4.53
CA ARG A 58 20.71 -4.60 4.90
C ARG A 58 21.76 -3.52 5.09
N GLN A 59 21.81 -2.54 4.18
CA GLN A 59 22.73 -1.41 4.31
C GLN A 59 22.43 -0.57 5.56
N ALA A 60 21.16 -0.21 5.79
CA ALA A 60 20.80 0.59 6.95
C ALA A 60 21.07 -0.13 8.29
N LYS A 61 20.90 -1.46 8.34
CA LYS A 61 21.29 -2.27 9.52
C LYS A 61 22.81 -2.22 9.75
N SER A 62 23.60 -2.34 8.68
CA SER A 62 25.06 -2.21 8.75
C SER A 62 25.50 -0.81 9.22
N ASP A 63 24.87 0.25 8.70
CA ASP A 63 25.13 1.62 9.12
C ASP A 63 24.86 1.81 10.63
N ILE A 64 23.72 1.32 11.14
CA ILE A 64 23.40 1.36 12.57
C ILE A 64 24.45 0.61 13.38
N ALA A 65 24.90 -0.54 12.91
CA ALA A 65 25.92 -1.34 13.59
C ALA A 65 27.27 -0.62 13.73
N GLN A 66 27.59 0.27 12.79
CA GLN A 66 28.78 1.12 12.86
C GLN A 66 28.57 2.40 13.69
N LEU A 67 27.38 2.99 13.66
CA LEU A 67 27.08 4.25 14.33
C LEU A 67 26.88 4.09 15.84
N LEU A 68 26.23 2.99 16.26
CA LEU A 68 25.80 2.81 17.65
C LEU A 68 26.97 2.67 18.64
N PRO A 69 28.05 1.90 18.35
CA PRO A 69 29.23 1.82 19.23
C PRO A 69 29.97 3.16 19.39
N ASN A 70 29.87 4.03 18.38
CA ASN A 70 30.47 5.36 18.37
C ASN A 70 29.62 6.41 19.11
N GLY A 71 28.45 6.01 19.64
CA GLY A 71 27.50 6.90 20.31
C GLY A 71 26.91 7.99 19.41
N ARG A 72 26.77 7.69 18.11
CA ARG A 72 26.14 8.59 17.13
C ARG A 72 24.66 8.22 16.95
N ILE A 73 23.88 8.25 18.03
CA ILE A 73 22.48 7.79 17.98
C ILE A 73 21.63 8.70 17.09
N SER A 74 21.86 10.02 17.15
CA SER A 74 21.18 10.99 16.27
C SER A 74 21.23 10.63 14.77
N GLU A 75 22.32 10.04 14.30
CA GLU A 75 22.48 9.58 12.91
C GLU A 75 21.91 8.18 12.66
N ALA A 76 21.82 7.35 13.70
CA ALA A 76 21.24 6.00 13.64
C ALA A 76 19.69 6.04 13.62
N LEU A 77 19.06 7.03 14.26
CA LEU A 77 17.61 7.21 14.27
C LEU A 77 16.96 7.27 12.87
N PRO A 78 17.42 8.12 11.92
CA PRO A 78 16.85 8.13 10.56
C PRO A 78 17.09 6.81 9.81
N LYS A 79 18.14 6.06 10.13
CA LYS A 79 18.40 4.73 9.54
C LYS A 79 17.41 3.69 10.05
N ALA A 80 17.06 3.71 11.34
CA ALA A 80 16.01 2.86 11.89
C ALA A 80 14.65 3.17 11.26
N LYS A 81 14.35 4.47 11.06
CA LYS A 81 13.15 4.89 10.33
C LYS A 81 13.12 4.31 8.91
N GLN A 82 14.23 4.42 8.20
CA GLN A 82 14.38 3.86 6.86
C GLN A 82 14.15 2.34 6.85
N ILE A 83 14.67 1.58 7.84
CA ILE A 83 14.44 0.13 7.92
C ILE A 83 12.95 -0.17 8.00
N TYR A 84 12.24 0.45 8.94
CA TYR A 84 10.81 0.22 9.11
C TYR A 84 10.01 0.56 7.85
N GLU A 85 10.30 1.69 7.19
CA GLU A 85 9.59 2.07 5.96
C GLU A 85 9.84 1.06 4.82
N ASN A 86 11.05 0.52 4.72
CA ASN A 86 11.37 -0.51 3.73
C ASN A 86 10.76 -1.88 4.09
N GLU A 87 10.76 -2.29 5.36
CA GLU A 87 10.12 -3.53 5.82
C GLU A 87 8.60 -3.47 5.64
N LYS A 88 7.97 -2.32 5.93
CA LYS A 88 6.57 -2.03 5.61
C LYS A 88 6.29 -2.17 4.11
N SER A 89 7.17 -1.62 3.27
CA SER A 89 7.03 -1.72 1.80
C SER A 89 7.18 -3.14 1.29
N LEU A 90 8.11 -3.92 1.88
CA LEU A 90 8.29 -5.34 1.56
C LEU A 90 7.02 -6.14 1.86
N SER A 91 6.48 -6.01 3.07
CA SER A 91 5.23 -6.66 3.44
C SER A 91 4.07 -6.27 2.51
N ALA A 92 3.98 -5.01 2.10
CA ALA A 92 2.97 -4.58 1.12
C ALA A 92 3.17 -5.24 -0.25
N TYR A 93 4.40 -5.42 -0.72
CA TYR A 93 4.67 -6.09 -1.98
C TYR A 93 4.32 -7.57 -1.97
N ASP A 94 4.54 -8.25 -0.84
CA ASP A 94 4.21 -9.68 -0.69
C ASP A 94 2.70 -9.89 -0.89
N HIS A 95 1.86 -9.08 -0.24
CA HIS A 95 0.41 -9.09 -0.48
C HIS A 95 0.02 -8.77 -1.93
N VAL A 96 0.70 -7.81 -2.57
CA VAL A 96 0.42 -7.48 -3.97
C VAL A 96 0.80 -8.65 -4.90
N GLU A 97 1.88 -9.38 -4.60
CA GLU A 97 2.27 -10.61 -5.33
C GLU A 97 1.22 -11.72 -5.15
N ASP A 98 0.72 -11.92 -3.94
CA ASP A 98 -0.34 -12.89 -3.65
C ASP A 98 -1.63 -12.57 -4.42
N PHE A 99 -2.09 -11.31 -4.36
CA PHE A 99 -3.27 -10.87 -5.10
C PHE A 99 -3.12 -11.06 -6.61
N CYS A 100 -1.95 -10.76 -7.17
CA CYS A 100 -1.67 -10.97 -8.59
C CYS A 100 -1.75 -12.46 -8.96
N THR A 101 -1.22 -13.33 -8.09
CA THR A 101 -1.22 -14.78 -8.30
C THR A 101 -2.64 -15.34 -8.29
N LEU A 102 -3.46 -14.97 -7.30
CA LEU A 102 -4.87 -15.38 -7.20
C LEU A 102 -5.68 -14.92 -8.43
N ILE A 103 -5.50 -13.67 -8.86
CA ILE A 103 -6.21 -13.14 -10.05
C ILE A 103 -5.79 -13.88 -11.32
N LEU A 104 -4.52 -14.28 -11.45
CA LEU A 104 -4.05 -15.04 -12.62
C LEU A 104 -4.62 -16.46 -12.64
N GLN A 105 -4.81 -17.09 -11.48
CA GLN A 105 -5.44 -18.41 -11.36
C GLN A 105 -6.89 -18.36 -11.86
N ASP A 106 -7.66 -17.35 -11.43
CA ASP A 106 -9.08 -17.19 -11.80
C ASP A 106 -9.32 -16.35 -13.06
N PHE A 107 -8.27 -16.09 -13.84
CA PHE A 107 -8.32 -15.11 -14.93
C PHE A 107 -9.34 -15.47 -16.02
N SER A 108 -9.57 -16.77 -16.25
CA SER A 108 -10.60 -17.24 -17.18
C SER A 108 -11.99 -16.76 -16.76
N LEU A 109 -12.32 -16.88 -15.47
CA LEU A 109 -13.60 -16.43 -14.93
C LEU A 109 -13.72 -14.91 -15.02
N LEU A 110 -12.67 -14.18 -14.66
CA LEU A 110 -12.59 -12.72 -14.77
C LEU A 110 -12.82 -12.21 -16.20
N ASN A 111 -12.34 -12.97 -17.20
CA ASN A 111 -12.53 -12.64 -18.61
C ASN A 111 -13.99 -12.75 -19.04
N HIS A 112 -14.77 -13.67 -18.45
CA HIS A 112 -16.14 -13.97 -18.87
C HIS A 112 -17.21 -13.33 -17.97
N GLN A 113 -16.93 -13.04 -16.70
CA GLN A 113 -17.85 -12.36 -15.80
C GLN A 113 -17.52 -10.88 -15.68
N SER A 114 -18.53 -10.04 -15.89
CA SER A 114 -18.39 -8.57 -15.81
C SER A 114 -18.90 -7.99 -14.50
N ASP A 115 -19.64 -8.78 -13.73
CA ASP A 115 -20.20 -8.39 -12.45
C ASP A 115 -19.35 -8.98 -11.32
N VAL A 116 -18.86 -8.11 -10.45
CA VAL A 116 -17.95 -8.43 -9.35
C VAL A 116 -18.61 -9.39 -8.35
N HIS A 117 -19.93 -9.31 -8.18
CA HIS A 117 -20.64 -10.10 -7.17
C HIS A 117 -20.64 -11.60 -7.45
N PHE A 118 -20.49 -12.01 -8.72
CA PHE A 118 -20.44 -13.42 -9.12
C PHE A 118 -19.02 -14.02 -9.14
N LEU A 119 -18.00 -13.22 -8.79
CA LEU A 119 -16.64 -13.73 -8.66
C LEU A 119 -16.47 -14.49 -7.32
N PRO A 120 -15.46 -15.37 -7.19
CA PRO A 120 -15.06 -15.94 -5.92
C PRO A 120 -14.66 -14.83 -4.94
N GLU A 121 -14.87 -15.05 -3.65
CA GLU A 121 -14.57 -14.05 -2.62
C GLU A 121 -13.07 -13.66 -2.63
N GLU A 122 -12.19 -14.65 -2.74
CA GLU A 122 -10.74 -14.44 -2.81
C GLU A 122 -10.32 -13.58 -4.03
N THR A 123 -10.96 -13.79 -5.18
CA THR A 123 -10.70 -12.96 -6.38
C THR A 123 -11.17 -11.53 -6.17
N LYS A 124 -12.35 -11.34 -5.55
CA LYS A 124 -12.88 -10.00 -5.26
C LYS A 124 -11.97 -9.24 -4.30
N GLU A 125 -11.56 -9.90 -3.22
CA GLU A 125 -10.64 -9.34 -2.23
C GLU A 125 -9.30 -8.98 -2.87
N SER A 126 -8.76 -9.87 -3.71
CA SER A 126 -7.51 -9.62 -4.44
C SER A 126 -7.61 -8.41 -5.37
N MET A 127 -8.72 -8.27 -6.09
CA MET A 127 -8.94 -7.11 -6.97
C MET A 127 -9.06 -5.81 -6.17
N ALA A 128 -9.84 -5.82 -5.10
CA ALA A 128 -10.01 -4.67 -4.22
C ALA A 128 -8.69 -4.27 -3.56
N GLY A 129 -7.92 -5.25 -3.08
CA GLY A 129 -6.58 -5.10 -2.55
C GLY A 129 -5.61 -4.47 -3.55
N LEU A 130 -5.60 -4.91 -4.81
CA LEU A 130 -4.77 -4.30 -5.85
C LEU A 130 -5.17 -2.85 -6.15
N ILE A 131 -6.46 -2.53 -6.19
CA ILE A 131 -6.95 -1.16 -6.40
C ILE A 131 -6.50 -0.26 -5.25
N PHE A 132 -6.69 -0.73 -4.02
CA PHE A 132 -6.27 -0.02 -2.82
C PHE A 132 -4.76 0.19 -2.79
N ALA A 133 -3.98 -0.86 -3.06
CA ALA A 133 -2.51 -0.78 -3.15
C ALA A 133 -2.07 0.19 -4.24
N ALA A 134 -2.73 0.21 -5.40
CA ALA A 134 -2.46 1.19 -6.45
C ALA A 134 -2.67 2.63 -5.95
N SER A 135 -3.63 2.90 -5.08
CA SER A 135 -3.84 4.26 -4.56
C SER A 135 -2.70 4.75 -3.65
N ARG A 136 -1.99 3.84 -2.96
CA ARG A 136 -0.96 4.18 -1.98
C ARG A 136 0.48 3.96 -2.47
N ILE A 137 0.69 3.01 -3.38
CA ILE A 137 2.01 2.65 -3.92
C ILE A 137 2.23 3.35 -5.26
N GLY A 138 2.87 4.51 -5.23
CA GLY A 138 3.16 5.31 -6.44
C GLY A 138 4.32 4.80 -7.30
N GLU A 139 5.21 3.97 -6.75
CA GLU A 139 6.42 3.51 -7.45
C GLU A 139 6.14 2.40 -8.48
N LEU A 140 5.07 1.63 -8.29
CA LEU A 140 4.66 0.55 -9.17
C LEU A 140 3.76 1.09 -10.28
N LYS A 141 4.35 1.67 -11.34
CA LYS A 141 3.59 2.25 -12.47
C LYS A 141 2.65 1.23 -13.15
N LYS A 142 3.03 -0.05 -13.18
CA LYS A 142 2.19 -1.13 -13.74
C LYS A 142 0.90 -1.35 -12.94
N LEU A 143 0.97 -1.17 -11.63
CA LEU A 143 -0.17 -1.30 -10.73
C LEU A 143 -1.24 -0.23 -11.02
N GLN A 144 -0.82 1.00 -11.32
CA GLN A 144 -1.72 2.09 -11.76
C GLN A 144 -2.45 1.75 -13.07
N PHE A 145 -1.74 1.09 -13.99
CA PHE A 145 -2.32 0.66 -15.25
C PHE A 145 -3.35 -0.47 -15.06
N ILE A 146 -3.10 -1.38 -14.13
CA ILE A 146 -4.06 -2.45 -13.77
C ILE A 146 -5.32 -1.84 -13.12
N ARG A 147 -5.17 -0.91 -12.18
CA ARG A 147 -6.29 -0.18 -11.57
C ARG A 147 -7.20 0.46 -12.63
N SER A 148 -6.61 1.16 -13.61
CA SER A 148 -7.39 1.81 -14.67
C SER A 148 -8.11 0.81 -15.58
N LEU A 149 -7.56 -0.40 -15.78
CA LEU A 149 -8.26 -1.49 -16.47
C LEU A 149 -9.44 -2.05 -15.65
N PHE A 150 -9.30 -2.13 -14.32
CA PHE A 150 -10.40 -2.52 -13.44
C PHE A 150 -11.51 -1.47 -13.38
N VAL A 151 -11.17 -0.19 -13.33
CA VAL A 151 -12.15 0.91 -13.44
C VAL A 151 -12.96 0.79 -14.72
N GLU A 152 -12.31 0.51 -15.85
CA GLU A 152 -13.01 0.34 -17.14
C GLU A 152 -13.92 -0.89 -17.15
N ARG A 153 -13.54 -1.97 -16.46
CA ARG A 153 -14.30 -3.23 -16.45
C ARG A 153 -15.46 -3.22 -15.46
N PHE A 154 -15.22 -2.77 -14.23
CA PHE A 154 -16.13 -2.91 -13.09
C PHE A 154 -16.76 -1.58 -12.66
N GLY A 155 -16.28 -0.46 -13.21
CA GLY A 155 -16.83 0.87 -12.96
C GLY A 155 -16.06 1.66 -11.91
N LEU A 156 -16.34 2.96 -11.89
CA LEU A 156 -15.66 3.91 -11.01
C LEU A 156 -16.10 3.80 -9.54
N GLU A 157 -17.35 3.38 -9.28
CA GLU A 157 -17.82 3.26 -7.89
C GLU A 157 -17.09 2.14 -7.15
N PHE A 158 -16.84 0.99 -7.80
CA PHE A 158 -16.00 -0.07 -7.24
C PHE A 158 -14.60 0.42 -6.87
N ASP A 159 -13.99 1.25 -7.74
CA ASP A 159 -12.69 1.85 -7.47
C ASP A 159 -12.71 2.78 -6.26
N LYS A 160 -13.70 3.68 -6.19
CA LYS A 160 -13.87 4.59 -5.05
C LYS A 160 -14.14 3.84 -3.76
N ASP A 161 -14.99 2.82 -3.77
CA ASP A 161 -15.31 2.03 -2.58
C ASP A 161 -14.06 1.37 -2.00
N CYS A 162 -13.17 0.87 -2.86
CA CYS A 162 -11.88 0.31 -2.46
C CYS A 162 -10.88 1.37 -1.97
N VAL A 163 -10.77 2.51 -2.65
CA VAL A 163 -9.78 3.55 -2.31
C VAL A 163 -10.17 4.37 -1.07
N ASP A 164 -11.44 4.75 -0.98
CA ASP A 164 -12.00 5.54 0.12
C ASP A 164 -12.36 4.67 1.34
N LEU A 165 -12.23 3.34 1.24
CA LEU A 165 -12.59 2.37 2.29
C LEU A 165 -14.03 2.55 2.79
N ARG A 166 -14.98 2.67 1.85
CA ARG A 166 -16.40 2.88 2.18
C ARG A 166 -17.01 1.65 2.86
N PRO A 167 -18.13 1.78 3.59
CA PRO A 167 -18.82 0.65 4.19
C PRO A 167 -19.16 -0.42 3.14
N GLY A 168 -18.79 -1.67 3.40
CA GLY A 168 -19.00 -2.78 2.46
C GLY A 168 -17.91 -2.93 1.39
N ASN A 169 -16.77 -2.23 1.52
CA ASN A 169 -15.61 -2.49 0.69
C ASN A 169 -15.06 -3.92 0.89
N LEU A 170 -14.37 -4.42 -0.13
CA LEU A 170 -13.86 -5.79 -0.19
C LEU A 170 -12.34 -5.83 0.08
N VAL A 171 -11.74 -4.77 0.63
CA VAL A 171 -10.30 -4.69 0.83
C VAL A 171 -9.91 -5.42 2.12
N SER A 172 -8.88 -6.27 2.04
CA SER A 172 -8.34 -6.97 3.20
C SER A 172 -7.90 -6.01 4.31
N LEU A 173 -8.25 -6.33 5.56
CA LEU A 173 -7.83 -5.53 6.72
C LEU A 173 -6.30 -5.51 6.88
N GLU A 174 -5.62 -6.58 6.47
CA GLU A 174 -4.17 -6.71 6.57
C GLU A 174 -3.46 -5.67 5.69
N ILE A 175 -3.85 -5.55 4.42
CA ILE A 175 -3.24 -4.58 3.51
C ILE A 175 -3.57 -3.14 3.89
N ILE A 176 -4.77 -2.88 4.43
CA ILE A 176 -5.14 -1.57 4.99
C ILE A 176 -4.20 -1.23 6.15
N LYS A 177 -4.06 -2.14 7.11
CA LYS A 177 -3.18 -1.94 8.25
C LYS A 177 -1.75 -1.69 7.78
N ILE A 178 -1.23 -2.49 6.84
CA ILE A 178 0.12 -2.29 6.33
C ILE A 178 0.26 -0.93 5.68
N LEU A 179 -0.60 -0.53 4.74
CA LEU A 179 -0.39 0.70 3.98
C LEU A 179 -0.71 1.98 4.75
N ASP A 180 -1.73 1.95 5.63
CA ASP A 180 -2.22 3.14 6.34
C ASP A 180 -1.56 3.36 7.69
N THR A 181 -0.88 2.34 8.25
CA THR A 181 -0.09 2.52 9.47
C THR A 181 1.03 3.52 9.20
N LYS A 182 0.91 4.70 9.80
CA LYS A 182 2.02 5.64 9.90
C LYS A 182 2.93 5.16 11.03
N MET A 183 4.23 5.25 10.80
CA MET A 183 5.18 5.12 11.90
C MET A 183 4.82 6.18 12.96
N PRO A 184 4.70 5.80 14.25
CA PRO A 184 4.43 6.77 15.29
C PRO A 184 5.62 7.74 15.36
N GLY A 185 5.37 9.03 15.06
CA GLY A 185 6.42 10.06 14.97
C GLY A 185 7.17 10.31 16.28
N GLU A 186 6.56 9.94 17.41
CA GLU A 186 7.12 10.05 18.77
C GLU A 186 7.81 8.74 19.22
N ALA A 187 7.78 7.68 18.41
CA ALA A 187 8.25 6.35 18.79
C ALA A 187 9.63 5.98 18.23
N ILE A 188 10.32 6.85 17.49
CA ILE A 188 11.73 6.58 17.15
C ILE A 188 12.57 6.89 18.40
N SER A 189 12.41 6.05 19.41
CA SER A 189 13.24 6.08 20.60
C SER A 189 14.57 5.39 20.29
N PRO A 190 15.65 5.77 20.97
CA PRO A 190 16.91 5.04 20.94
C PRO A 190 16.75 3.54 21.28
N GLU A 191 15.66 3.13 21.94
CA GLU A 191 15.35 1.73 22.23
C GLU A 191 15.09 0.92 20.96
N ILE A 192 14.38 1.49 19.97
CA ILE A 192 14.15 0.80 18.68
C ILE A 192 15.49 0.58 17.95
N VAL A 193 16.36 1.59 17.93
CA VAL A 193 17.70 1.49 17.33
C VAL A 193 18.50 0.38 18.01
N MET A 194 18.41 0.30 19.33
CA MET A 194 19.09 -0.72 20.13
C MET A 194 18.53 -2.12 19.85
N GLY A 195 17.21 -2.28 19.75
CA GLY A 195 16.56 -3.54 19.40
C GLY A 195 16.94 -4.02 17.99
N ILE A 196 17.01 -3.11 17.02
CA ILE A 196 17.49 -3.43 15.66
C ILE A 196 18.96 -3.88 15.70
N TYR A 197 19.79 -3.19 16.46
CA TYR A 197 21.20 -3.53 16.61
C TYR A 197 21.41 -4.90 17.25
N GLN A 198 20.71 -5.18 18.35
CA GLN A 198 20.76 -6.48 19.03
C GLN A 198 20.34 -7.61 18.09
N LYS A 199 19.22 -7.44 17.37
CA LYS A 199 18.77 -8.42 16.37
C LYS A 199 19.80 -8.65 15.26
N TYR A 200 20.41 -7.57 14.77
CA TYR A 200 21.44 -7.67 13.75
C TYR A 200 22.69 -8.41 14.26
N GLN A 201 23.09 -8.18 15.50
CA GLN A 201 24.20 -8.92 16.13
C GLN A 201 23.86 -10.41 16.30
N THR A 202 22.64 -10.75 16.70
CA THR A 202 22.22 -12.16 16.81
C THR A 202 22.18 -12.84 15.44
N ASP A 203 21.74 -12.13 14.39
CA ASP A 203 21.72 -12.64 13.02
C ASP A 203 23.15 -12.93 12.51
N ILE A 204 24.15 -12.15 12.94
CA ILE A 204 25.58 -12.38 12.62
C ILE A 204 26.19 -13.47 13.51
N ALA A 205 25.88 -13.49 14.81
CA ALA A 205 26.42 -14.47 15.76
C ALA A 205 25.89 -15.88 15.50
N GLY A 206 24.68 -16.02 14.93
CA GLY A 206 24.19 -17.28 14.38
C GLY A 206 24.99 -17.81 13.18
N SER A 207 25.95 -17.02 12.67
CA SER A 207 26.83 -17.35 11.54
C SER A 207 28.32 -17.46 11.91
N VAL A 208 28.80 -16.92 13.05
CA VAL A 208 30.20 -17.02 13.53
C VAL A 208 30.26 -16.87 15.05
N ASP A 209 31.02 -17.75 15.74
CA ASP A 209 31.20 -17.78 17.20
C ASP A 209 31.85 -16.51 17.80
N SER A 210 31.20 -15.99 18.84
CA SER A 210 31.68 -15.18 19.98
C SER A 210 31.99 -13.67 19.85
N VAL A 211 31.81 -12.98 21.00
CA VAL A 211 32.19 -11.61 21.45
C VAL A 211 31.00 -10.63 21.59
N THR A 212 30.70 -9.94 22.72
CA THR A 212 31.12 -9.92 24.14
C THR A 212 30.10 -9.05 24.92
N GLU A 213 29.77 -9.44 26.16
CA GLU A 213 28.88 -8.73 27.10
C GLU A 213 29.32 -7.29 27.46
N GLU A 214 30.58 -6.92 27.22
CA GLU A 214 31.16 -5.63 27.59
C GLU A 214 30.69 -4.45 26.70
N SER A 215 30.26 -4.74 25.47
CA SER A 215 29.76 -3.74 24.52
C SER A 215 28.35 -3.24 24.89
N ALA A 216 27.51 -4.12 25.45
CA ALA A 216 26.12 -3.82 25.81
C ALA A 216 26.02 -2.79 26.95
N SER A 217 26.82 -2.95 28.00
CA SER A 217 26.86 -2.05 29.16
C SER A 217 27.48 -0.66 28.86
N ARG A 218 28.24 -0.54 27.77
CA ARG A 218 28.71 0.75 27.24
C ARG A 218 27.63 1.44 26.40
N LEU A 219 26.91 0.67 25.58
CA LEU A 219 25.81 1.14 24.73
C LEU A 219 24.63 1.67 25.55
N GLU A 220 24.26 0.95 26.60
CA GLU A 220 23.15 1.30 27.49
C GLU A 220 23.42 2.64 28.20
N ARG A 221 24.67 2.89 28.61
CA ARG A 221 25.10 4.19 29.17
C ARG A 221 25.05 5.33 28.15
N VAL A 222 25.36 5.08 26.88
CA VAL A 222 25.24 6.08 25.81
C VAL A 222 23.77 6.44 25.56
N VAL A 223 22.90 5.43 25.50
CA VAL A 223 21.46 5.60 25.28
C VAL A 223 20.81 6.38 26.42
N ILE A 224 21.12 6.05 27.68
CA ILE A 224 20.62 6.81 28.85
C ILE A 224 21.07 8.27 28.79
N ARG A 225 22.30 8.54 28.33
CA ARG A 225 22.87 9.88 28.21
C ARG A 225 22.28 10.70 27.05
N GLU A 226 21.84 10.05 25.97
CA GLU A 226 21.15 10.74 24.87
C GLU A 226 19.65 10.91 25.16
N ASN A 227 18.98 9.93 25.78
CA ASN A 227 17.60 10.06 26.25
C ASN A 227 17.42 11.25 27.21
N SER A 228 18.38 11.48 28.12
CA SER A 228 18.33 12.65 29.01
C SER A 228 18.50 13.98 28.27
N LYS A 229 19.27 14.02 27.17
CA LYS A 229 19.40 15.20 26.31
C LYS A 229 18.13 15.48 25.50
N PHE A 230 17.48 14.44 24.97
CA PHE A 230 16.21 14.55 24.24
C PHE A 230 15.05 15.01 25.15
N LEU A 231 15.02 14.58 26.41
CA LEU A 231 14.03 15.05 27.39
C LEU A 231 14.25 16.52 27.80
N HIS A 232 15.49 17.00 27.86
CA HIS A 232 15.80 18.38 28.23
C HIS A 232 15.65 19.40 27.09
N SER A 233 15.79 19.00 25.81
CA SER A 233 15.60 19.91 24.67
C SER A 233 14.13 20.31 24.42
N ASN A 234 13.16 19.62 25.02
CA ASN A 234 11.73 19.92 24.88
C ASN A 234 11.18 20.92 25.91
N LEU A 235 12.04 21.52 26.75
CA LEU A 235 11.63 22.41 27.86
C LEU A 235 12.15 23.86 27.74
N GLY A 236 12.66 24.28 26.60
CA GLY A 236 13.29 25.59 26.47
C GLY A 236 13.05 26.29 25.14
N GLU A 237 11.81 26.71 24.86
CA GLU A 237 11.52 27.89 24.02
C GLU A 237 10.06 28.36 24.22
N SER A 238 9.75 28.81 25.44
CA SER A 238 8.58 29.66 25.68
C SER A 238 8.90 30.61 26.82
N GLN A 239 9.48 31.77 26.47
CA GLN A 239 9.30 33.13 27.02
C GLN A 239 10.15 34.02 26.09
N GLY A 240 9.60 34.92 25.30
CA GLY A 240 8.85 36.08 25.72
C GLY A 240 9.67 37.33 25.38
N SER A 241 9.30 38.05 24.33
CA SER A 241 9.76 39.43 24.13
C SER A 241 8.61 40.28 23.59
N ASN A 242 7.73 40.65 24.52
CA ASN A 242 7.00 41.90 24.40
C ASN A 242 8.02 43.04 24.51
N ARG A 243 8.24 43.77 23.41
CA ARG A 243 8.74 45.14 23.47
C ARG A 243 7.91 46.02 22.57
N SER A 244 6.89 46.60 23.19
CA SER A 244 6.33 47.89 22.79
C SER A 244 7.39 48.99 22.91
N SER A 245 7.55 49.81 21.87
CA SER A 245 8.01 51.21 21.92
C SER A 245 7.65 51.84 20.57
N PHE A 246 6.55 52.58 20.43
CA PHE A 246 6.39 54.03 20.67
C PHE A 246 7.39 54.96 19.94
N MET A 247 6.80 55.89 19.16
CA MET A 247 7.28 57.16 18.57
C MET A 247 8.20 57.06 17.34
N ARG A 248 7.99 57.75 16.21
CA ARG A 248 7.27 58.99 15.85
C ARG A 248 6.59 58.87 14.50
#